data_AF-A0A1V0RCG0-F1
#
_entry.id   AF-A0A1V0RCG0-F1
#
_cell.length_a   1.000
_cell.length_b   1.000
_cell.length_c   1.000
_cell.angle_alpha   90.00
_cell.angle_beta   90.00
_cell.angle_gamma   90.00
#
_symmetry.space_group_name_H-M   'P 1'
#
loop_
_entity.id
_entity.type
_entity.pdbx_description
1 polymer ?
#
loop_
_entity_poly.entity_id
_entity_poly.type
_entity_poly.pdbx_seq_one_letter_code
_entity_poly.pdbx_strand_id
1 'polypeptide(L)'
;MRRTGTVLGAAALTLLTIPAPAHAAAVACGGGTSTGRVAVNGCISAQRGSAGRFPTRDITAHIRARNTGAKGLNVSYEAFFRVVDGGHWEKIGSSRTYVGAGQSVGPLEVGSTTRVCGPVKVEIRVHARADGAAWSGWSPAATKQCQT
;
A
#
# COMPACT_ATOMS: atom_id res chain seq x y z
N MET A 1 3.27 -12.49 -62.53
CA MET A 1 2.79 -12.66 -61.15
C MET A 1 3.93 -12.36 -60.19
N ARG A 2 3.88 -11.25 -59.46
CA ARG A 2 4.94 -10.78 -58.54
C ARG A 2 4.54 -11.16 -57.10
N ARG A 3 5.38 -11.91 -56.38
CA ARG A 3 5.23 -12.18 -54.94
C ARG A 3 6.11 -11.19 -54.18
N THR A 4 5.49 -10.22 -53.52
CA THR A 4 6.13 -9.34 -52.54
C THR A 4 5.89 -9.92 -51.15
N GLY A 5 6.91 -10.54 -50.57
CA GLY A 5 6.91 -10.96 -49.17
C GLY A 5 7.34 -9.80 -48.28
N THR A 6 6.47 -9.41 -47.35
CA THR A 6 6.73 -8.41 -46.32
C THR A 6 7.41 -9.07 -45.13
N VAL A 7 8.63 -8.64 -44.80
CA VAL A 7 9.36 -9.06 -43.59
C VAL A 7 8.97 -8.10 -42.45
N LEU A 8 8.28 -8.63 -41.44
CA LEU A 8 8.00 -7.94 -40.18
C LEU A 8 9.26 -7.99 -39.29
N GLY A 9 9.95 -6.86 -39.17
CA GLY A 9 11.05 -6.69 -38.22
C GLY A 9 10.51 -6.47 -36.80
N ALA A 10 10.76 -7.43 -35.91
CA ALA A 10 10.50 -7.29 -34.49
C ALA A 10 11.66 -6.50 -33.83
N ALA A 11 11.39 -5.28 -33.37
CA ALA A 11 12.31 -4.53 -32.54
C ALA A 11 12.27 -5.08 -31.10
N ALA A 12 13.35 -5.76 -30.69
CA ALA A 12 13.54 -6.19 -29.32
C ALA A 12 13.92 -4.99 -28.45
N LEU A 13 13.01 -4.53 -27.60
CA LEU A 13 13.29 -3.55 -26.54
C LEU A 13 14.06 -4.27 -25.43
N THR A 14 15.38 -4.10 -25.39
CA THR A 14 16.20 -4.44 -24.23
C THR A 14 15.86 -3.50 -23.08
N LEU A 15 14.95 -3.93 -22.19
CA LEU A 15 14.68 -3.26 -20.93
C LEU A 15 15.94 -3.36 -20.05
N LEU A 16 16.59 -2.22 -19.83
CA LEU A 16 17.59 -2.05 -18.78
C LEU A 16 16.91 -2.32 -17.43
N THR A 17 17.09 -3.53 -16.90
CA THR A 17 16.72 -3.86 -15.53
C THR A 17 17.64 -3.11 -14.59
N ILE A 18 17.24 -1.91 -14.17
CA ILE A 18 17.87 -1.20 -13.07
C ILE A 18 17.73 -2.11 -11.84
N PRO A 19 18.82 -2.54 -11.19
CA PRO A 19 18.73 -3.32 -9.96
C PRO A 19 18.07 -2.43 -8.90
N ALA A 20 16.82 -2.74 -8.58
CA ALA A 20 16.15 -2.14 -7.43
C ALA A 20 16.96 -2.50 -6.16
N PRO A 21 17.16 -1.57 -5.23
CA PRO A 21 17.87 -1.88 -3.99
C PRO A 21 17.18 -3.03 -3.26
N ALA A 22 17.95 -4.06 -2.91
CA ALA A 22 17.51 -5.33 -2.34
C ALA A 22 16.81 -5.25 -0.95
N HIS A 23 16.49 -4.05 -0.46
CA HIS A 23 15.95 -3.81 0.88
C HIS A 23 14.64 -2.99 0.88
N ALA A 24 14.06 -2.67 -0.28
CA ALA A 24 12.73 -2.05 -0.31
C ALA A 24 11.69 -3.12 0.08
N ALA A 25 11.21 -3.08 1.32
CA ALA A 25 10.14 -3.94 1.78
C ALA A 25 8.95 -3.83 0.80
N ALA A 26 8.56 -4.94 0.19
CA ALA A 26 7.48 -4.95 -0.79
C ALA A 26 6.18 -4.42 -0.15
N VAL A 27 5.65 -3.33 -0.70
CA VAL A 27 4.37 -2.76 -0.25
C VAL A 27 3.25 -3.56 -0.90
N ALA A 28 2.57 -4.39 -0.11
CA ALA A 28 1.42 -5.18 -0.55
C ALA A 28 0.12 -4.42 -0.28
N CYS A 29 -0.66 -4.14 -1.32
CA CYS A 29 -1.96 -3.50 -1.19
C CYS A 29 -3.08 -4.54 -1.17
N GLY A 30 -4.06 -4.34 -0.28
CA GLY A 30 -5.25 -5.18 -0.21
C GLY A 30 -6.46 -4.59 -0.91
N GLY A 31 -7.63 -5.17 -0.62
CA GLY A 31 -8.90 -4.81 -1.24
C GLY A 31 -9.30 -3.36 -0.96
N GLY A 32 -9.80 -2.65 -1.97
CA GLY A 32 -10.12 -1.22 -1.87
C GLY A 32 -11.48 -0.92 -1.23
N THR A 33 -11.61 0.27 -0.68
CA THR A 33 -12.86 0.89 -0.24
C THR A 33 -13.04 2.24 -0.96
N SER A 34 -14.16 2.92 -0.75
CA SER A 34 -14.41 4.23 -1.37
C SER A 34 -15.16 5.16 -0.43
N THR A 35 -14.84 6.45 -0.51
CA THR A 35 -15.61 7.54 0.12
C THR A 35 -16.60 8.17 -0.88
N GLY A 36 -17.01 7.41 -1.91
CA GLY A 36 -17.81 7.85 -3.05
C GLY A 36 -16.94 8.31 -4.23
N ARG A 37 -16.21 9.42 -4.07
CA ARG A 37 -15.36 10.01 -5.14
C ARG A 37 -13.89 9.62 -5.07
N VAL A 38 -13.45 9.08 -3.93
CA VAL A 38 -12.06 8.67 -3.72
C VAL A 38 -12.04 7.17 -3.43
N ALA A 39 -11.43 6.41 -4.33
CA ALA A 39 -11.09 5.02 -4.10
C ALA A 39 -9.83 4.96 -3.23
N VAL A 40 -9.83 4.08 -2.24
CA VAL A 40 -8.81 3.98 -1.20
C VAL A 40 -8.38 2.54 -1.01
N ASN A 41 -7.07 2.30 -1.04
CA ASN A 41 -6.50 0.99 -0.75
C ASN A 41 -5.52 1.12 0.42
N GLY A 42 -5.75 0.34 1.47
CA GLY A 42 -4.77 0.07 2.51
C GLY A 42 -3.68 -0.84 1.96
N CYS A 43 -2.44 -0.50 2.24
CA CYS A 43 -1.28 -1.30 1.92
C CYS A 43 -0.41 -1.50 3.15
N ILE A 44 0.42 -2.54 3.13
CA ILE A 44 1.29 -2.93 4.23
C ILE A 44 2.68 -3.21 3.70
N SER A 45 3.69 -2.73 4.40
CA SER A 45 5.07 -3.20 4.26
C SER A 45 5.56 -3.74 5.59
N ALA A 46 6.48 -4.69 5.52
CA ALA A 46 7.19 -5.20 6.70
C ALA A 46 8.68 -5.22 6.39
N GLN A 47 9.43 -4.34 7.04
CA GLN A 47 10.88 -4.28 6.90
C GLN A 47 11.55 -5.00 8.07
N ARG A 48 12.66 -5.68 7.84
CA ARG A 48 13.41 -6.35 8.90
C ARG A 48 14.19 -5.33 9.73
N GLY A 49 14.17 -5.51 11.04
CA GLY A 49 14.99 -4.79 12.00
C GLY A 49 15.64 -5.75 13.01
N SER A 50 16.32 -5.18 13.99
CA SER A 50 16.87 -5.91 15.12
C SER A 50 16.78 -5.09 16.39
N ALA A 51 16.22 -5.66 17.45
CA ALA A 51 16.28 -5.12 18.81
C ALA A 51 17.25 -5.98 19.63
N GLY A 52 18.52 -5.56 19.65
CA GLY A 52 19.61 -6.38 20.21
C GLY A 52 19.73 -7.72 19.48
N ARG A 53 19.62 -8.83 20.21
CA ARG A 53 19.69 -10.19 19.64
C ARG A 53 18.39 -10.69 19.00
N PHE A 54 17.28 -9.96 19.16
CA PHE A 54 15.97 -10.41 18.69
C PHE A 54 15.66 -9.81 17.32
N PRO A 55 15.39 -10.63 16.29
CA PRO A 55 14.96 -10.11 15.00
C PRO A 55 13.60 -9.43 15.16
N THR A 56 13.48 -8.21 14.68
CA THR A 56 12.22 -7.47 14.65
C THR A 56 11.77 -7.26 13.21
N ARG A 57 10.51 -6.87 13.05
CA ARG A 57 9.99 -6.29 11.82
C ARG A 57 9.24 -5.01 12.13
N ASP A 58 9.49 -4.01 11.30
CA ASP A 58 8.78 -2.73 11.30
C ASP A 58 7.65 -2.82 10.29
N ILE A 59 6.43 -2.83 10.82
CA ILE A 59 5.20 -3.01 10.07
C ILE A 59 4.63 -1.62 9.82
N THR A 60 4.60 -1.22 8.56
CA THR A 60 4.14 0.11 8.17
C THR A 60 2.84 -0.01 7.38
N ALA A 61 1.82 0.73 7.81
CA ALA A 61 0.59 0.87 7.06
C ALA A 61 0.71 2.05 6.10
N HIS A 62 0.31 1.82 4.86
CA HIS A 62 0.27 2.81 3.80
C HIS A 62 -1.14 2.94 3.24
N ILE A 63 -1.38 4.04 2.55
CA ILE A 63 -2.58 4.28 1.76
C ILE A 63 -2.24 4.61 0.32
N ARG A 64 -3.03 4.07 -0.62
CA ARG A 64 -3.16 4.64 -1.97
C ARG A 64 -4.54 5.24 -2.10
N ALA A 65 -4.63 6.43 -2.68
CA ALA A 65 -5.90 7.10 -2.91
C ALA A 65 -5.99 7.55 -4.37
N ARG A 66 -7.15 7.33 -4.99
CA ARG A 66 -7.46 7.78 -6.35
C ARG A 66 -8.74 8.58 -6.34
N ASN A 67 -8.64 9.85 -6.73
CA ASN A 67 -9.79 10.72 -6.89
C ASN A 67 -10.33 10.59 -8.31
N THR A 68 -11.54 10.08 -8.44
CA THR A 68 -12.25 9.95 -9.73
C THR A 68 -13.18 11.13 -10.00
N GLY A 69 -13.24 12.10 -9.09
CA GLY A 69 -14.04 13.31 -9.22
C GLY A 69 -13.37 14.43 -10.03
N ALA A 70 -14.19 15.41 -10.40
CA ALA A 70 -13.77 16.57 -11.18
C ALA A 70 -13.09 17.69 -10.37
N LYS A 71 -13.02 17.56 -9.04
CA LYS A 71 -12.39 18.56 -8.14
C LYS A 71 -11.41 17.85 -7.21
N GLY A 72 -10.28 18.51 -6.93
CA GLY A 72 -9.36 18.06 -5.90
C GLY A 72 -9.89 18.35 -4.50
N LEU A 73 -9.54 17.52 -3.53
CA LEU A 73 -10.05 17.57 -2.17
C LEU A 73 -9.07 16.97 -1.16
N ASN A 74 -9.22 17.28 0.13
CA ASN A 74 -8.43 16.62 1.16
C ASN A 74 -9.07 15.28 1.54
N VAL A 75 -8.19 14.30 1.79
CA VAL A 75 -8.55 12.97 2.26
C VAL A 75 -7.83 12.76 3.58
N SER A 76 -8.60 12.63 4.65
CA SER A 76 -8.11 12.21 5.95
C SER A 76 -8.17 10.69 6.04
N TYR A 77 -7.21 10.05 6.68
CA TYR A 77 -7.15 8.59 6.78
C TYR A 77 -6.50 8.15 8.09
N GLU A 78 -6.91 6.97 8.56
CA GLU A 78 -6.37 6.36 9.77
C GLU A 78 -6.05 4.90 9.51
N ALA A 79 -4.98 4.42 10.16
CA ALA A 79 -4.54 3.05 10.09
C ALA A 79 -4.63 2.39 11.46
N PHE A 80 -5.10 1.15 11.44
CA PHE A 80 -5.16 0.27 12.59
C PHE A 80 -4.40 -1.00 12.30
N PHE A 81 -3.80 -1.57 13.35
CA PHE A 81 -3.00 -2.78 13.33
C PHE A 81 -3.61 -3.82 14.25
N ARG A 82 -3.44 -5.09 13.88
CA ARG A 82 -3.79 -6.23 14.71
C ARG A 82 -2.87 -7.42 14.44
N VAL A 83 -2.59 -8.18 15.49
CA VAL A 83 -2.12 -9.57 15.37
C VAL A 83 -3.34 -10.47 15.24
N VAL A 84 -3.44 -11.23 14.14
CA VAL A 84 -4.66 -11.98 13.79
C VAL A 84 -5.01 -13.00 14.88
N ASP A 85 -4.02 -13.70 15.40
CA ASP A 85 -4.18 -14.69 16.47
C ASP A 85 -4.11 -13.99 17.83
N GLY A 86 -5.26 -13.54 18.34
CA GLY A 86 -5.44 -13.08 19.73
C GLY A 86 -5.25 -11.57 19.98
N GLY A 87 -4.94 -10.77 18.97
CA GLY A 87 -4.85 -9.31 19.11
C GLY A 87 -6.21 -8.60 19.00
N HIS A 88 -6.29 -7.36 19.48
CA HIS A 88 -7.36 -6.42 19.14
C HIS A 88 -6.85 -5.39 18.12
N TRP A 89 -7.74 -4.57 17.59
CA TRP A 89 -7.36 -3.50 16.68
C TRP A 89 -6.84 -2.29 17.45
N GLU A 90 -5.62 -1.89 17.16
CA GLU A 90 -4.95 -0.73 17.78
C GLU A 90 -4.70 0.33 16.71
N LYS A 91 -4.97 1.61 17.00
CA LYS A 91 -4.66 2.69 16.09
C LYS A 91 -3.14 2.90 16.05
N ILE A 92 -2.55 2.88 14.86
CA ILE A 92 -1.10 3.09 14.67
C ILE A 92 -0.76 4.42 14.01
N GLY A 93 -1.76 5.11 13.45
CA GLY A 93 -1.52 6.42 12.85
C GLY A 93 -2.76 7.05 12.23
N SER A 94 -2.63 8.33 11.93
CA SER A 94 -3.61 9.12 11.19
C SER A 94 -2.90 10.23 10.44
N SER A 95 -3.38 10.56 9.25
CA SER A 95 -2.81 11.60 8.40
C SER A 95 -3.84 12.14 7.41
N ARG A 96 -3.44 13.16 6.64
CA ARG A 96 -4.25 13.77 5.60
C ARG A 96 -3.40 14.09 4.37
N THR A 97 -4.01 14.01 3.19
CA THR A 97 -3.37 14.44 1.94
C THR A 97 -4.37 15.15 1.05
N TYR A 98 -3.89 16.06 0.21
CA TYR A 98 -4.68 16.58 -0.89
C TYR A 98 -4.58 15.64 -2.10
N VAL A 99 -5.70 15.34 -2.75
CA VAL A 99 -5.75 14.53 -3.97
C VAL A 99 -6.43 15.33 -5.07
N GLY A 100 -5.67 15.74 -6.08
CA GLY A 100 -6.18 16.48 -7.24
C GLY A 100 -7.24 15.71 -8.02
N ALA A 101 -7.98 16.40 -8.89
CA ALA A 101 -8.98 15.78 -9.77
C ALA A 101 -8.31 14.74 -10.70
N GLY A 102 -8.87 13.54 -10.80
CA GLY A 102 -8.31 12.44 -11.60
C GLY A 102 -6.98 11.86 -11.10
N GLN A 103 -6.40 12.41 -10.02
CA GLN A 103 -5.08 12.03 -9.53
C GLN A 103 -5.12 10.73 -8.73
N SER A 104 -3.99 10.02 -8.75
CA SER A 104 -3.71 8.90 -7.84
C SER A 104 -2.45 9.22 -7.05
N VAL A 105 -2.50 9.04 -5.73
CA VAL A 105 -1.37 9.27 -4.83
C VAL A 105 -1.05 8.01 -4.02
N GLY A 106 0.20 7.90 -3.59
CA GLY A 106 0.69 6.85 -2.70
C GLY A 106 1.46 5.72 -3.40
N PRO A 107 2.01 4.77 -2.61
CA PRO A 107 1.74 4.55 -1.18
C PRO A 107 2.22 5.70 -0.30
N LEU A 108 1.34 6.23 0.55
CA LEU A 108 1.67 7.22 1.58
C LEU A 108 1.64 6.53 2.94
N GLU A 109 2.68 6.74 3.74
CA GLU A 109 2.73 6.20 5.10
C GLU A 109 1.64 6.83 5.97
N VAL A 110 0.95 5.99 6.74
CA VAL A 110 -0.06 6.40 7.73
C VAL A 110 0.51 6.30 9.14
N GLY A 111 1.30 5.26 9.39
CA GLY A 111 1.94 4.97 10.66
C GLY A 111 2.60 3.60 10.67
N SER A 112 3.45 3.36 11.67
CA SER A 112 4.24 2.14 11.80
C SER A 112 4.21 1.57 13.22
N THR A 113 4.42 0.27 13.34
CA THR A 113 4.63 -0.40 14.63
C THR A 113 5.71 -1.47 14.51
N THR A 114 6.50 -1.67 15.57
CA THR A 114 7.59 -2.63 15.61
C THR A 114 7.16 -3.88 16.37
N ARG A 115 7.47 -5.06 15.82
CA ARG A 115 7.22 -6.35 16.48
C ARG A 115 8.41 -7.28 16.37
N VAL A 116 8.60 -8.12 17.38
CA VAL A 116 9.53 -9.25 17.30
C VAL A 116 9.02 -10.23 16.23
N CYS A 117 9.94 -10.75 15.42
CA CYS A 117 9.61 -11.76 14.43
C CYS A 117 9.15 -13.06 15.09
N GLY A 118 8.04 -13.59 14.60
CA GLY A 118 7.44 -14.86 15.02
C GLY A 118 6.44 -15.34 13.97
N PRO A 119 5.90 -16.57 14.08
CA PRO A 119 5.01 -17.17 13.09
C PRO A 119 3.59 -16.56 13.09
N VAL A 120 3.45 -15.29 13.46
CA VAL A 120 2.18 -14.60 13.63
C VAL A 120 1.83 -13.79 12.38
N LYS A 121 0.58 -13.97 11.89
CA LYS A 121 0.03 -13.13 10.84
C LYS A 121 -0.34 -11.77 11.42
N VAL A 122 0.09 -10.71 10.75
CA VAL A 122 -0.30 -9.35 11.08
C VAL A 122 -1.20 -8.78 10.00
N GLU A 123 -2.13 -7.94 10.42
CA GLU A 123 -3.09 -7.27 9.56
C GLU A 123 -3.11 -5.79 9.89
N ILE A 124 -3.22 -4.97 8.86
CA ILE A 124 -3.60 -3.58 8.97
C ILE A 124 -4.95 -3.39 8.32
N ARG A 125 -5.66 -2.35 8.74
CA ARG A 125 -6.81 -1.83 8.03
C ARG A 125 -6.74 -0.32 7.99
N VAL A 126 -7.14 0.25 6.86
CA VAL A 126 -7.22 1.68 6.65
C VAL A 126 -8.65 2.06 6.32
N HIS A 127 -9.11 3.16 6.88
CA HIS A 127 -10.30 3.85 6.41
C HIS A 127 -9.96 5.30 6.13
N ALA A 128 -10.78 5.94 5.31
CA ALA A 128 -10.54 7.30 4.88
C ALA A 128 -11.83 8.10 4.82
N ARG A 129 -11.69 9.41 4.84
CA ARG A 129 -12.77 10.38 4.71
C ARG A 129 -12.31 11.49 3.78
N ALA A 130 -12.95 11.57 2.63
CA ALA A 130 -12.87 12.74 1.78
C ALA A 130 -13.63 13.91 2.41
N ASP A 131 -13.18 15.15 2.18
CA ASP A 131 -13.90 16.34 2.61
C ASP A 131 -15.36 16.29 2.16
N GLY A 132 -16.29 16.50 3.11
CA GLY A 132 -17.73 16.44 2.88
C GLY A 132 -18.33 15.03 2.75
N ALA A 133 -17.54 13.97 2.84
CA ALA A 133 -18.02 12.58 2.86
C ALA A 133 -18.05 11.99 4.29
N ALA A 134 -18.73 10.85 4.44
CA ALA A 134 -18.57 9.98 5.60
C ALA A 134 -17.23 9.21 5.52
N TRP A 135 -16.84 8.59 6.63
CA TRP A 135 -15.76 7.60 6.62
C TRP A 135 -16.13 6.43 5.71
N SER A 136 -15.16 5.93 4.95
CA SER A 136 -15.28 4.72 4.16
C SER A 136 -15.45 3.49 5.05
N GLY A 137 -15.72 2.35 4.42
CA GLY A 137 -15.45 1.07 5.07
C GLY A 137 -13.95 0.85 5.33
N TRP A 138 -13.62 -0.32 5.87
CA TRP A 138 -12.24 -0.72 6.12
C TRP A 138 -11.62 -1.39 4.89
N SER A 139 -10.41 -0.97 4.54
CA SER A 139 -9.56 -1.60 3.52
C SER A 139 -8.43 -2.37 4.21
N PRO A 140 -8.50 -3.71 4.27
CA PRO A 140 -7.51 -4.53 4.96
C PRO A 140 -6.32 -4.86 4.08
N ALA A 141 -5.13 -5.01 4.68
CA ALA A 141 -3.97 -5.65 4.08
C ALA A 141 -3.24 -6.48 5.14
N ALA A 142 -2.62 -7.59 4.76
CA ALA A 142 -1.97 -8.48 5.71
C ALA A 142 -0.61 -8.95 5.21
N THR A 143 0.29 -9.22 6.15
CA THR A 143 1.55 -9.91 5.86
C THR A 143 1.84 -10.95 6.93
N LYS A 144 2.44 -12.05 6.50
CA LYS A 144 3.04 -13.06 7.38
C LYS A 144 4.55 -12.96 7.40
N GLN A 145 5.13 -12.24 6.44
CA GLN A 145 6.57 -12.23 6.21
C GLN A 145 7.28 -11.44 7.30
N CYS A 146 8.33 -12.02 7.86
CA CYS A 146 9.55 -11.29 8.16
C CYS A 146 10.39 -11.49 6.91
N GLN A 147 10.63 -10.47 6.10
CA GLN A 147 11.45 -10.66 4.91
C GLN A 147 12.84 -11.13 5.38
N THR A 148 13.20 -12.35 4.98
CA THR A 148 14.41 -13.08 5.38
C THR A 148 15.62 -12.53 4.67
#